data_AF-A0A2V6YE09-F1
#
_entry.id   AF-A0A2V6YE09-F1
#
_cell.length_a   1.000
_cell.length_b   1.000
_cell.length_c   1.000
_cell.angle_alpha   90.00
_cell.angle_beta   90.00
_cell.angle_gamma   90.00
#
_symmetry.space_group_name_H-M   'P 1'
#
loop_
_entity.id
_entity.type
_entity.pdbx_description
1 polymer ?
#
loop_
_entity_poly.entity_id
_entity_poly.type
_entity_poly.pdbx_seq_one_letter_code
_entity_poly.pdbx_strand_id
1 'polypeptide(L)'
;MILRLPVTALLVLVLSTLGPLASASPPDPGWIGGFYDAADGDDVVLAVAGMDSPLETPVVGVESHAIRLGRVALTVGQAERAFALAAPAVRAPPSA
;
A
#
# COMPACT_ATOMS: atom_id res chain seq x y z
N MET A 1 -26.86 27.14 3.42
CA MET A 1 -25.59 27.68 2.86
C MET A 1 -24.51 27.88 3.92
N ILE A 2 -24.88 28.12 5.19
CA ILE A 2 -23.96 28.46 6.29
C ILE A 2 -23.07 27.30 6.77
N LEU A 3 -23.52 26.03 6.72
CA LEU A 3 -22.68 24.87 7.10
C LEU A 3 -21.67 24.46 6.02
N ARG A 4 -21.81 24.98 4.80
CA ARG A 4 -20.94 24.64 3.65
C ARG A 4 -19.61 25.36 3.76
N LEU A 5 -19.67 26.66 4.07
CA LEU A 5 -18.52 27.53 4.27
C LEU A 5 -17.50 27.02 5.31
N PRO A 6 -17.88 26.58 6.52
CA PRO A 6 -16.92 26.07 7.51
C PRO A 6 -16.29 24.75 7.07
N VAL A 7 -17.04 23.86 6.42
CA VAL A 7 -16.50 22.59 5.90
C VAL A 7 -15.51 22.86 4.77
N THR A 8 -15.85 23.75 3.84
CA THR A 8 -14.96 24.15 2.75
C THR A 8 -13.71 24.84 3.29
N ALA A 9 -13.85 25.75 4.26
CA ALA A 9 -12.71 26.42 4.90
C ALA A 9 -11.80 25.44 5.65
N LEU A 10 -12.39 24.48 6.38
CA LEU A 10 -11.64 23.42 7.05
C LEU A 10 -10.91 22.54 6.03
N LEU A 11 -11.57 22.15 4.95
CA LEU A 11 -10.95 21.34 3.89
C LEU A 11 -9.78 22.08 3.24
N VAL A 12 -9.94 23.36 2.90
CA VAL A 12 -8.86 24.19 2.34
C VAL A 12 -7.70 24.28 3.32
N LEU A 13 -7.97 24.56 4.60
CA LEU A 13 -6.94 24.62 5.64
C LEU A 13 -6.18 23.29 5.75
N VAL A 14 -6.90 22.18 5.77
CA VAL A 14 -6.30 20.84 5.83
C VAL A 14 -5.41 20.60 4.61
N LEU A 15 -5.95 20.74 3.39
CA LEU A 15 -5.20 20.49 2.16
C LEU A 15 -3.97 21.41 2.00
N SER A 16 -4.07 22.68 2.41
CA SER A 16 -2.95 23.62 2.36
C SER A 16 -1.87 23.33 3.40
N THR A 17 -2.20 22.65 4.50
CA THR A 17 -1.24 22.33 5.57
C THR A 17 -0.66 20.92 5.47
N LEU A 18 -1.29 20.01 4.70
CA LEU A 18 -0.83 18.62 4.54
C LEU A 18 0.63 18.51 4.10
N GLY A 19 1.02 19.22 3.03
CA GLY A 19 2.38 19.17 2.49
C GLY A 19 3.44 19.66 3.49
N PRO A 20 3.33 20.89 4.02
CA PRO A 20 4.25 21.41 5.02
C PRO A 20 4.37 20.54 6.27
N LEU A 21 3.26 19.97 6.76
CA LEU A 21 3.28 19.07 7.92
C LEU A 21 3.92 17.71 7.60
N ALA A 22 3.76 17.20 6.38
CA ALA A 22 4.43 16.00 5.92
C ALA A 22 5.95 16.21 5.82
N SER A 23 6.39 17.36 5.29
CA SER A 23 7.81 17.74 5.19
C SER A 23 8.46 18.14 6.51
N ALA A 24 7.68 18.39 7.57
CA ALA A 24 8.20 18.69 8.91
C ALA A 24 8.76 17.43 9.61
N SER A 25 8.44 16.24 9.11
CA SER A 25 9.02 14.99 9.59
C SER A 25 10.40 14.77 8.97
N PRO A 26 11.41 14.35 9.75
CA PRO A 26 12.69 13.97 9.18
C PRO A 26 12.49 12.78 8.20
N PRO A 27 13.28 12.72 7.11
CA PRO A 27 13.28 11.59 6.17
C PRO A 27 13.41 10.25 6.89
N ASP A 28 12.74 9.21 6.38
CA ASP A 28 12.87 7.87 6.94
C ASP A 28 14.30 7.34 6.76
N PRO A 29 15.06 7.05 7.84
CA PRO A 29 16.38 6.45 7.71
C PRO A 29 16.35 5.03 7.13
N GLY A 30 15.19 4.36 7.14
CA GLY A 30 14.95 3.06 6.50
C GLY A 30 14.44 3.15 5.07
N TRP A 31 14.36 4.35 4.47
CA TRP A 31 13.89 4.51 3.10
C TRP A 31 14.83 3.84 2.10
N ILE A 32 14.25 2.97 1.26
CA ILE A 32 14.91 2.32 0.14
C ILE A 32 14.18 2.78 -1.13
N GLY A 33 14.86 3.61 -1.94
CA GLY A 33 14.35 4.04 -3.24
C GLY A 33 14.14 2.84 -4.17
N GLY A 34 13.11 2.89 -5.00
CA GLY A 34 12.65 1.77 -5.84
C GLY A 34 11.81 0.73 -5.10
N PHE A 35 11.78 0.71 -3.77
CA PHE A 35 10.98 -0.27 -2.99
C PHE A 35 9.71 0.35 -2.39
N TYR A 36 9.81 1.58 -1.88
CA TYR A 36 8.70 2.26 -1.18
C TYR A 36 8.09 3.43 -1.96
N ASP A 37 8.67 3.84 -3.09
CA ASP A 37 8.16 4.89 -3.99
C ASP A 37 7.21 4.35 -5.07
N ALA A 38 6.89 3.05 -5.06
CA ALA A 38 6.19 2.37 -6.15
C ALA A 38 6.92 2.53 -7.50
N ALA A 39 8.25 2.66 -7.48
CA ALA A 39 9.09 2.65 -8.67
C ALA A 39 9.73 1.27 -8.91
N ASP A 40 9.07 0.19 -8.49
CA ASP A 40 9.47 -1.20 -8.74
C ASP A 40 8.99 -1.73 -10.11
N GLY A 41 8.18 -0.94 -10.82
CA GLY A 41 7.76 -1.22 -12.20
C GLY A 41 6.54 -2.14 -12.31
N ASP A 42 5.73 -2.26 -11.26
CA ASP A 42 4.45 -2.96 -11.29
C ASP A 42 3.49 -2.39 -12.37
N ASP A 43 3.55 -1.07 -12.60
CA ASP A 43 2.86 -0.34 -13.66
C ASP A 43 3.29 -0.79 -15.07
N VAL A 44 4.59 -1.00 -15.29
CA VAL A 44 5.13 -1.54 -16.55
C VAL A 44 4.69 -2.98 -16.76
N VAL A 45 4.76 -3.81 -15.72
CA VAL A 45 4.28 -5.20 -15.78
C VAL A 45 2.80 -5.25 -16.12
N LEU A 46 1.99 -4.40 -15.48
CA LEU A 46 0.56 -4.27 -15.76
C LEU A 46 0.29 -3.80 -17.19
N ALA A 47 1.07 -2.81 -17.67
CA ALA A 47 0.96 -2.32 -19.04
C ALA A 47 1.26 -3.44 -20.04
N VAL A 48 2.38 -4.16 -19.88
CA VAL A 48 2.77 -5.28 -20.75
C VAL A 48 1.75 -6.40 -20.72
N ALA A 49 1.26 -6.80 -19.54
CA ALA A 49 0.21 -7.81 -19.40
C ALA A 49 -1.09 -7.39 -20.09
N GLY A 50 -1.39 -6.09 -20.12
CA GLY A 50 -2.52 -5.52 -20.85
C GLY A 50 -2.33 -5.41 -22.36
N MET A 51 -1.10 -5.44 -22.87
CA MET A 51 -0.84 -5.35 -24.32
C MET A 51 -1.07 -6.68 -25.06
N ASP A 52 -0.96 -7.82 -24.37
CA ASP A 52 -1.00 -9.16 -24.98
C ASP A 52 -2.32 -9.93 -24.79
N SER A 53 -3.46 -9.25 -24.60
CA SER A 53 -4.76 -9.96 -24.53
C SER A 53 -5.53 -9.90 -25.85
N PRO A 54 -5.41 -10.90 -26.75
CA PRO A 54 -6.60 -11.31 -27.48
C PRO A 54 -7.61 -11.83 -26.45
N LEU A 55 -8.85 -11.39 -26.58
CA LEU A 55 -9.98 -11.84 -25.76
C LEU A 55 -10.36 -13.30 -26.12
N GLU A 56 -9.40 -14.22 -26.15
CA GLU A 56 -9.75 -15.63 -26.08
C GLU A 56 -9.95 -15.96 -24.62
N THR A 57 -11.21 -15.99 -24.20
CA THR A 57 -11.60 -16.70 -23.00
C THR A 57 -11.57 -18.19 -23.34
N PRO A 58 -10.50 -18.97 -23.08
CA PRO A 58 -10.73 -20.39 -22.93
C PRO A 58 -11.72 -20.51 -21.77
N VAL A 59 -12.86 -21.14 -22.01
CA VAL A 59 -13.72 -21.62 -20.93
C VAL A 59 -12.92 -22.71 -20.21
N VAL A 60 -11.98 -22.29 -19.38
CA VAL A 60 -11.32 -23.16 -18.42
C VAL A 60 -12.32 -23.28 -17.29
N GLY A 61 -12.89 -24.47 -17.10
CA GLY A 61 -13.61 -24.78 -15.88
C GLY A 61 -12.65 -24.56 -14.71
N VAL A 62 -12.84 -23.46 -13.98
CA VAL A 62 -12.05 -23.17 -12.77
C VAL A 62 -12.58 -24.08 -11.67
N GLU A 63 -12.09 -25.31 -11.66
CA GLU A 63 -12.25 -26.24 -10.54
C GLU A 63 -11.26 -25.83 -9.46
N SER A 64 -11.76 -25.36 -8.32
CA SER A 64 -10.92 -25.01 -7.17
C SER A 64 -10.22 -26.25 -6.63
N HIS A 65 -8.94 -26.42 -6.98
CA HIS A 65 -8.10 -27.49 -6.45
C HIS A 65 -7.31 -26.99 -5.25
N ALA A 66 -7.63 -27.50 -4.06
CA ALA A 66 -6.80 -27.28 -2.89
C ALA A 66 -5.47 -28.04 -3.04
N ILE A 67 -4.38 -27.33 -3.32
CA ILE A 67 -3.04 -27.90 -3.33
C ILE A 67 -2.52 -27.92 -1.88
N ARG A 68 -2.25 -29.10 -1.33
CA ARG A 68 -1.55 -29.20 -0.05
C ARG A 68 -0.07 -28.82 -0.25
N LEU A 69 0.31 -27.62 0.19
CA LEU A 69 1.70 -27.14 0.14
C LEU A 69 2.62 -27.83 1.17
N GLY A 70 2.05 -28.45 2.21
CA GLY A 70 2.81 -29.17 3.23
C GLY A 70 2.07 -29.22 4.57
N ARG A 71 2.68 -29.89 5.56
CA ARG A 71 2.20 -29.85 6.95
C ARG A 71 3.05 -28.84 7.72
N VAL A 72 2.44 -27.74 8.15
CA VAL A 72 3.08 -26.81 9.09
C VAL A 72 2.89 -27.38 10.48
N ALA A 73 3.97 -27.78 11.14
CA ALA A 73 3.95 -28.04 12.56
C ALA A 73 3.84 -26.69 13.26
N LEU A 74 2.62 -26.31 13.64
CA LEU A 74 2.43 -25.19 14.55
C LEU A 74 2.89 -25.66 15.93
N THR A 75 4.13 -25.35 16.27
CA THR A 75 4.52 -25.36 17.68
C THR A 75 3.60 -24.34 18.35
N VAL A 76 2.75 -24.79 19.28
CA VAL A 76 2.06 -23.89 20.20
C VAL A 76 3.14 -23.31 21.11
N GLY A 77 3.91 -22.37 20.58
CA GLY A 77 4.60 -21.39 21.40
C GLY A 77 3.52 -20.58 22.09
N GLN A 78 3.78 -20.19 23.34
CA GLN A 78 2.92 -19.22 24.03
C GLN A 78 2.65 -18.08 23.05
N ALA A 79 1.40 -17.61 22.99
CA ALA A 79 1.06 -16.42 22.24
C ALA A 79 1.88 -15.26 22.82
N GLU A 80 3.09 -15.05 22.29
CA GLU A 80 3.77 -13.78 22.33
C GLU A 80 2.72 -12.80 21.86
N ARG A 81 2.31 -11.94 22.79
CA ARG A 81 1.25 -10.96 22.57
C ARG A 81 1.61 -10.26 21.27
N ALA A 82 0.83 -10.50 20.22
CA ALA A 82 1.00 -9.77 18.97
C ALA A 82 0.65 -8.32 19.32
N PHE A 83 1.66 -7.54 19.68
CA PHE A 83 1.53 -6.11 19.59
C PHE A 83 1.27 -5.87 18.12
N ALA A 84 0.14 -5.22 17.81
CA ALA A 84 0.09 -4.45 16.59
C ALA A 84 1.32 -3.55 16.71
N LEU A 85 2.40 -3.86 15.97
CA LEU A 85 3.39 -2.85 15.68
C LEU A 85 2.54 -1.74 15.10
N ALA A 86 2.44 -0.63 15.85
CA ALA A 86 1.93 0.59 15.28
C ALA A 86 2.65 0.70 13.94
N ALA A 87 1.90 0.74 12.84
CA ALA A 87 2.49 0.88 11.52
C ALA A 87 3.56 1.97 11.70
N PRO A 88 4.86 1.65 11.48
CA PRO A 88 5.90 2.65 11.68
C PRO A 88 5.42 3.87 10.92
N ALA A 89 5.34 5.00 11.61
CA ALA A 89 4.78 6.22 11.04
C ALA A 89 5.34 6.33 9.63
N VAL A 90 4.49 6.19 8.61
CA VAL A 90 4.93 6.20 7.22
C VAL A 90 5.58 7.56 7.03
N ARG A 91 6.90 7.61 7.14
CA ARG A 91 7.67 8.84 7.12
C ARG A 91 7.89 9.18 5.66
N ALA A 92 7.90 10.49 5.39
CA ALA A 92 8.05 10.97 4.03
C ALA A 92 9.35 10.46 3.41
N PRO A 93 9.37 10.19 2.09
CA PRO A 93 10.60 9.93 1.37
C PRO A 93 11.62 11.07 1.61
N PRO A 94 12.93 10.78 1.52
CA PRO A 94 13.93 11.84 1.49
C PRO A 94 13.65 12.83 0.36
N SER A 95 13.90 14.11 0.62
CA SER A 95 13.87 15.13 -0.42
C SER A 95 14.92 14.79 -1.48
N ALA A 96 14.48 14.75 -2.75
CA ALA A 96 15.37 14.58 -3.91
C ALA A 96 16.41 15.70 -4.01
#